data_AF-A0A436QXR0-F1
#
_entry.id   AF-A0A436QXR0-F1
#
_cell.length_a   1.000
_cell.length_b   1.000
_cell.length_c   1.000
_cell.angle_alpha   90.00
_cell.angle_beta   90.00
_cell.angle_gamma   90.00
#
_symmetry.space_group_name_H-M   'P 1'
#
loop_
_entity.id
_entity.type
_entity.pdbx_description
1 polymer ?
#
loop_
_entity_poly.entity_id
_entity_poly.type
_entity_poly.pdbx_seq_one_letter_code
_entity_poly.pdbx_strand_id
1 'polypeptide(L)' 'LVSLDAGHPSLAGKTGDAILDAWIFANGSKVDCVWVHGRKQVSGGRHVKRDAVAKRFREVMTALSQG' A
#
# COMPACT_ATOMS: atom_id res chain seq x y z
N LEU A 1 -8.46 -6.35 6.47
CA LEU A 1 -7.28 -6.42 7.35
C LEU A 1 -6.07 -5.89 6.59
N VAL A 2 -5.14 -5.22 7.27
CA VAL A 2 -3.88 -4.71 6.70
C VAL A 2 -2.70 -5.12 7.59
N SER A 3 -1.51 -5.21 7.02
CA SER A 3 -0.24 -5.30 7.78
C SER A 3 0.67 -4.14 7.41
N LEU A 4 1.50 -3.73 8.36
CA LEU A 4 2.51 -2.71 8.15
C LEU A 4 3.88 -3.35 7.95
N ASP A 5 4.78 -2.62 7.31
CA ASP A 5 6.20 -2.97 7.26
C ASP A 5 6.83 -2.77 8.65
N ALA A 6 7.01 -3.88 9.37
CA ALA A 6 7.62 -3.91 10.69
C ALA A 6 9.13 -3.63 10.65
N GLY A 7 9.78 -3.72 9.49
CA GLY A 7 11.19 -3.40 9.30
C GLY A 7 11.45 -1.91 9.12
N HIS A 8 10.41 -1.07 9.05
CA HIS A 8 10.58 0.36 8.84
C HIS A 8 11.31 1.02 10.03
N PRO A 9 12.43 1.75 9.82
CA PRO A 9 13.23 2.29 10.92
C PRO A 9 12.45 3.19 11.89
N SER A 10 11.43 3.89 11.41
CA SER A 10 10.59 4.75 12.26
C SER A 10 9.72 3.99 13.26
N LEU A 11 9.63 2.65 13.15
CA LEU A 11 8.98 1.79 14.14
C LEU A 11 9.94 1.23 15.19
N ALA A 12 11.24 1.48 15.09
CA ALA A 12 12.22 0.97 16.05
C ALA A 12 11.87 1.40 17.48
N GLY A 13 11.77 0.42 18.38
CA GLY A 13 11.42 0.65 19.79
C GLY A 13 9.97 1.06 20.06
N LYS A 14 9.10 1.11 19.05
CA LYS A 14 7.67 1.42 19.23
C LYS A 14 6.87 0.15 19.46
N THR A 15 5.90 0.23 20.36
CA THR A 15 5.00 -0.88 20.73
C THR A 15 3.58 -0.36 20.95
N GLY A 16 2.58 -1.23 20.81
CA GLY A 16 1.17 -0.86 21.04
C GLY A 16 0.74 0.33 20.18
N ASP A 17 0.05 1.29 20.78
CA ASP A 17 -0.52 2.45 20.09
C ASP A 17 0.54 3.36 19.46
N ALA A 18 1.77 3.37 19.99
CA ALA A 18 2.86 4.15 19.41
C ALA A 18 3.18 3.72 17.96
N ILE A 19 2.89 2.46 17.59
CA ILE A 19 3.01 1.98 16.20
C ILE A 19 1.95 2.63 15.32
N LEU A 20 0.72 2.73 15.80
CA LEU A 20 -0.39 3.36 15.07
C LEU A 20 -0.14 4.85 14.91
N ASP A 21 0.30 5.54 15.95
CA ASP A 21 0.64 6.96 15.88
C ASP A 21 1.74 7.23 14.85
N ALA A 22 2.78 6.39 14.85
CA ALA A 22 3.86 6.51 13.88
C ALA A 22 3.37 6.28 12.44
N TRP A 23 2.51 5.30 12.22
CA TRP A 23 1.94 5.04 10.90
C TRP A 23 1.04 6.18 10.43
N ILE A 24 0.09 6.62 11.26
CA ILE A 24 -0.97 7.56 10.88
C ILE A 24 -0.44 9.00 10.79
N PHE A 25 0.32 9.45 11.78
CA PHE A 25 0.69 10.86 11.91
C PHE A 25 2.10 11.18 11.41
N ALA A 26 2.99 10.18 11.33
CA ALA A 26 4.38 10.41 10.98
C ALA A 26 4.83 9.73 9.67
N ASN A 27 3.91 9.08 8.94
CA ASN A 27 4.25 8.26 7.76
C ASN A 27 5.38 7.24 8.06
N GLY A 28 5.38 6.73 9.30
CA GLY A 28 6.47 5.96 9.90
C GLY A 28 6.44 4.46 9.59
N SER A 29 5.49 4.01 8.78
CA SER A 29 5.54 2.70 8.14
C SER A 29 4.61 2.70 6.92
N LYS A 30 4.75 1.68 6.08
CA LYS A 30 3.94 1.49 4.87
C LYS A 30 3.08 0.25 5.03
N VAL A 31 1.90 0.27 4.41
CA VAL A 31 1.09 -0.94 4.28
C VAL A 31 1.82 -1.93 3.36
N ASP A 32 2.12 -3.11 3.88
CA ASP A 32 2.78 -4.18 3.14
C ASP A 32 1.78 -5.16 2.52
N CYS A 33 0.80 -5.63 3.31
CA CYS A 33 -0.25 -6.52 2.83
C CYS A 33 -1.65 -5.99 3.14
N VAL A 34 -2.61 -6.36 2.27
CA VAL A 34 -4.04 -6.05 2.43
C VAL A 34 -4.88 -7.27 2.09
N TRP A 35 -5.87 -7.58 2.93
CA TRP A 35 -6.82 -8.67 2.74
C TRP A 35 -8.26 -8.16 2.74
N VAL A 36 -9.04 -8.68 1.79
CA VAL A 36 -10.47 -8.40 1.61
C VAL A 36 -11.20 -9.74 1.42
N HIS A 37 -12.25 -9.99 2.21
CA HIS A 37 -12.97 -11.27 2.24
C HIS A 37 -12.02 -12.50 2.39
N GLY A 38 -11.02 -12.40 3.27
CA GLY A 38 -10.01 -13.45 3.49
C GLY A 38 -8.98 -13.62 2.37
N ARG A 39 -9.09 -12.92 1.24
CA ARG A 39 -8.15 -13.02 0.11
C ARG A 39 -7.12 -11.89 0.16
N LYS A 40 -5.84 -12.24 0.08
CA LYS A 40 -4.74 -11.25 0.02
C LYS A 40 -4.76 -10.55 -1.34
N GLN A 41 -5.06 -9.25 -1.34
CA GLN A 41 -5.13 -8.38 -2.53
C GLN A 41 -3.84 -7.60 -2.76
N VAL A 42 -3.07 -7.35 -1.71
CA VAL A 42 -1.78 -6.64 -1.76
C VAL A 42 -0.73 -7.46 -1.03
N SER A 43 0.46 -7.58 -1.61
CA SER A 43 1.66 -8.17 -1.00
C SER A 43 2.87 -7.32 -1.36
N GLY A 44 3.80 -7.04 -0.44
CA GLY A 44 4.97 -6.21 -0.76
C GLY A 44 4.61 -4.77 -1.15
N GLY A 45 3.50 -4.24 -0.63
CA GLY A 45 2.93 -2.95 -1.06
C GLY A 45 2.37 -2.95 -2.49
N ARG A 46 2.22 -4.12 -3.12
CA ARG A 46 1.83 -4.26 -4.53
C ARG A 46 0.52 -5.06 -4.70
N HIS A 47 -0.47 -4.42 -5.31
CA HIS A 47 -1.77 -5.04 -5.60
C HIS A 47 -1.67 -6.13 -6.68
N VAL A 48 -2.43 -7.23 -6.54
CA VAL A 48 -2.39 -8.39 -7.47
C VAL A 48 -2.71 -8.04 -8.92
N LYS A 49 -3.52 -6.99 -9.15
CA LYS A 49 -3.87 -6.49 -10.50
C LYS A 49 -3.09 -5.24 -10.94
N ARG A 50 -2.02 -4.85 -10.23
CA ARG A 50 -1.36 -3.54 -10.45
C ARG A 50 -0.95 -3.31 -11.90
N ASP A 51 -0.34 -4.29 -12.56
CA ASP A 51 0.14 -4.10 -13.95
C ASP A 51 -0.99 -3.99 -14.95
N ALA A 52 -2.00 -4.86 -14.85
CA ALA A 52 -3.15 -4.84 -15.75
C ALA A 52 -3.90 -3.50 -15.67
N VAL A 53 -4.11 -2.99 -14.44
CA VAL A 53 -4.74 -1.69 -14.21
C VAL A 53 -3.85 -0.55 -14.73
N ALA A 54 -2.56 -0.57 -14.44
CA ALA A 54 -1.63 0.48 -14.89
C ALA A 54 -1.48 0.53 -16.41
N LYS A 55 -1.51 -0.62 -17.10
CA LYS A 55 -1.51 -0.67 -18.57
C LYS A 55 -2.77 -0.02 -19.13
N ARG A 56 -3.95 -0.48 -18.70
CA ARG A 56 -5.24 0.06 -19.17
C ARG A 56 -5.39 1.55 -18.88
N PHE A 57 -4.96 1.99 -17.70
CA PHE A 57 -5.00 3.40 -17.33
C PHE A 57 -4.17 4.25 -18.30
N ARG A 58 -2.92 3.84 -18.59
CA ARG A 58 -2.06 4.55 -19.54
C ARG A 58 -2.68 4.63 -20.94
N GLU A 59 -3.19 3.51 -21.46
CA GLU A 59 -3.84 3.47 -22.78
C GLU A 59 -5.01 4.47 -22.88
N VAL A 60 -5.89 4.49 -21.87
CA VAL A 60 -7.03 5.40 -21.83
C VAL A 60 -6.57 6.86 -21.71
N MET A 61 -5.64 7.17 -20.81
CA MET A 61 -5.17 8.54 -20.62
C MET A 61 -4.46 9.08 -21.87
N THR A 62 -3.68 8.25 -22.57
CA THR A 62 -3.05 8.64 -23.84
C THR A 62 -4.10 8.97 -24.90
N ALA A 63 -5.13 8.13 -25.06
CA ALA A 63 -6.20 8.40 -26.01
C ALA A 63 -6.95 9.70 -25.69
N LEU A 64 -7.21 9.98 -24.41
CA LEU A 64 -7.89 11.21 -23.98
C LEU A 64 -7.05 12.48 -24.16
N SER A 65 -5.72 12.37 -24.08
CA SER A 65 -4.81 13.51 -24.26
C SER A 65 -4.56 13.94 -25.70
N GLN A 66 -5.06 13.17 -26.67
CA GLN A 66 -4.83 13.39 -28.11
C GLN A 66 -6.00 14.12 -28.80
N GLY A 67 -7.06 14.46 -28.08
CA GLY A 67 -8.18 15.30 -28.54
C GLY A 67 -8.13 16.69 -27.94
#